data_AF-A0A945S9B8-F1
#
_entry.id   AF-A0A945S9B8-F1
#
_cell.length_a   1.000
_cell.length_b   1.000
_cell.length_c   1.000
_cell.angle_alpha   90.00
_cell.angle_beta   90.00
_cell.angle_gamma   90.00
#
_symmetry.space_group_name_H-M   'P 1'
#
loop_
_entity.id
_entity.type
_entity.pdbx_description
1 polymer ?
#
loop_
_entity_poly.entity_id
_entity_poly.type
_entity_poly.pdbx_seq_one_letter_code
_entity_poly.pdbx_strand_id
1 'polypeptide(L)'
;MRRLLWMCVGVGAAVVVHSAPLELVTCERALEFGGEDRPAGTVSTALVAAPDAPPGTHTLEAQFRLTKHQQGDWLDAQLRPSAPIDCSGSKATRVWIRAGQPTDYLVLKLVDPDAPGGNHAAFEGALLVDGAPLPADKWVAVDVPLPEQKTRRDGISYVSFYIATSNEAVPLGQDLVFQIGRFPFVPPKRVPWPPRGIDAPVASARVVWEGPLAPSGPWHLVDGKDNQTDHRARFVAGGVEFLADASGWNEFLWSRPEALHLKPKTTYRLQFDYVVLAPPGGGDGATFYSLIRAKGTIREDVGWQRWGGGAGTRGRRLVTFTTNDVPRYHLTLGIRHHGGLRIENIRLLEALTAEGGGR
;
A
#
# COMPACT_ATOMS: atom_id res chain seq x y z
N MET A 1 -31.64 12.90 -71.08
CA MET A 1 -32.02 12.45 -69.72
C MET A 1 -30.76 12.44 -68.84
N ARG A 2 -30.85 13.07 -67.68
CA ARG A 2 -29.77 13.30 -66.70
C ARG A 2 -29.26 11.99 -66.09
N ARG A 3 -27.94 11.83 -65.95
CA ARG A 3 -27.33 11.23 -64.75
C ARG A 3 -26.00 11.93 -64.43
N LEU A 4 -26.08 12.78 -63.40
CA LEU A 4 -24.95 13.29 -62.62
C LEU A 4 -24.29 12.10 -61.91
N LEU A 5 -22.98 11.91 -62.06
CA LEU A 5 -22.19 11.06 -61.17
C LEU A 5 -21.36 12.00 -60.29
N TRP A 6 -21.77 12.15 -59.04
CA TRP A 6 -21.01 12.87 -58.01
C TRP A 6 -19.82 12.03 -57.59
N MET A 7 -18.64 12.62 -57.72
CA MET A 7 -17.37 12.09 -57.22
C MET A 7 -17.25 12.55 -55.76
N CYS A 8 -17.70 11.71 -54.81
CA CYS A 8 -17.44 11.95 -53.39
C CYS A 8 -16.00 11.52 -53.08
N VAL A 9 -15.07 12.47 -53.08
CA VAL A 9 -13.76 12.32 -52.44
C VAL A 9 -14.00 12.34 -50.93
N GLY A 10 -14.12 11.14 -50.34
CA GLY A 10 -14.12 10.97 -48.91
C GLY A 10 -12.72 11.23 -48.37
N VAL A 11 -12.46 12.45 -47.91
CA VAL A 11 -11.33 12.73 -47.01
C VAL A 11 -11.66 12.02 -45.70
N GLY A 12 -11.15 10.81 -45.53
CA GLY A 12 -11.16 10.13 -44.24
C GLY A 12 -10.30 10.93 -43.28
N ALA A 13 -10.94 11.81 -42.50
CA ALA A 13 -10.33 12.35 -41.31
C ALA A 13 -10.04 11.17 -40.38
N ALA A 14 -8.79 10.72 -40.35
CA ALA A 14 -8.31 9.83 -39.32
C ALA A 14 -8.50 10.57 -37.99
N VAL A 15 -9.58 10.27 -37.29
CA VAL A 15 -9.76 10.68 -35.89
C VAL A 15 -8.64 9.99 -35.14
N VAL A 16 -7.57 10.73 -34.86
CA VAL A 16 -6.53 10.29 -33.93
C VAL A 16 -7.20 10.25 -32.56
N VAL A 17 -7.78 9.09 -32.22
CA VAL A 17 -8.22 8.79 -30.87
C VAL A 17 -6.95 8.75 -30.04
N HIS A 18 -6.62 9.86 -29.39
CA HIS A 18 -5.60 9.89 -28.38
C HIS A 18 -6.13 9.00 -27.25
N SER A 19 -5.45 7.88 -26.97
CA SER A 19 -5.82 7.05 -25.84
C SER A 19 -5.74 7.90 -24.57
N ALA A 20 -6.77 7.81 -23.73
CA ALA A 20 -6.78 8.53 -22.48
C ALA A 20 -5.53 8.17 -21.66
N PRO A 21 -4.94 9.14 -20.92
CA PRO A 21 -3.86 8.84 -20.01
C PRO A 21 -4.26 7.73 -19.03
N LEU A 22 -3.32 6.85 -18.71
CA LEU A 22 -3.53 5.83 -17.70
C LEU A 22 -3.65 6.48 -16.33
N GLU A 23 -4.72 6.21 -15.59
CA GLU A 23 -4.82 6.59 -14.18
C GLU A 23 -3.95 5.66 -13.34
N LEU A 24 -2.85 6.19 -12.79
CA LEU A 24 -1.87 5.40 -12.05
C LEU A 24 -2.40 4.96 -10.70
N VAL A 25 -3.00 5.91 -9.98
CA VAL A 25 -3.49 5.72 -8.61
C VAL A 25 -5.01 5.53 -8.65
N THR A 26 -5.43 4.27 -8.75
CA THR A 26 -6.82 3.85 -8.56
C THR A 26 -7.09 3.55 -7.09
N CYS A 27 -8.36 3.30 -6.74
CA CYS A 27 -8.72 2.92 -5.38
C CYS A 27 -7.99 1.65 -4.90
N GLU A 28 -7.93 0.62 -5.74
CA GLU A 28 -7.31 -0.66 -5.42
C GLU A 28 -5.83 -0.47 -5.14
N ARG A 29 -5.14 0.27 -6.01
CA ARG A 29 -3.71 0.54 -5.87
C ARG A 29 -3.41 1.45 -4.70
N ALA A 30 -4.25 2.46 -4.43
CA ALA A 30 -4.08 3.35 -3.28
C ALA A 30 -4.04 2.59 -1.94
N LEU A 31 -4.78 1.49 -1.81
CA LEU A 31 -4.76 0.64 -0.61
C LEU A 31 -3.45 -0.15 -0.42
N GLU A 32 -2.67 -0.31 -1.49
CA GLU A 32 -1.40 -1.05 -1.47
C GLU A 32 -0.18 -0.15 -1.23
N PHE A 33 -0.35 1.18 -1.30
CA PHE A 33 0.74 2.11 -1.02
C PHE A 33 1.19 2.01 0.43
N GLY A 34 2.49 1.80 0.63
CA GLY A 34 3.15 1.86 1.93
C GLY A 34 3.99 3.12 2.06
N GLY A 35 3.99 3.70 3.27
CA GLY A 35 5.02 4.65 3.69
C GLY A 35 6.21 3.97 4.36
N GLU A 36 7.18 4.76 4.80
CA GLU A 36 8.40 4.30 5.46
C GLU A 36 8.87 5.28 6.54
N ASP A 37 9.74 4.77 7.42
CA ASP A 37 10.42 5.53 8.47
C ASP A 37 11.94 5.37 8.27
N ARG A 38 12.63 6.50 8.12
CA ARG A 38 14.06 6.61 7.89
C ARG A 38 14.69 7.52 8.95
N PRO A 39 16.00 7.41 9.21
CA PRO A 39 16.68 8.33 10.12
C PRO A 39 16.47 9.82 9.79
N ALA A 40 16.27 10.15 8.51
CA ALA A 40 16.06 11.51 8.02
C ALA A 40 14.60 11.98 8.05
N GLY A 41 13.63 11.11 8.34
CA GLY A 41 12.22 11.47 8.45
C GLY A 41 11.26 10.30 8.22
N THR A 42 9.97 10.62 8.12
CA THR A 42 8.91 9.62 7.98
C THR A 42 7.96 9.99 6.85
N VAL A 43 7.39 8.98 6.20
CA VAL A 43 6.22 9.13 5.34
C VAL A 43 5.17 8.09 5.71
N SER A 44 3.92 8.52 5.83
CA SER A 44 2.78 7.64 6.03
C SER A 44 1.75 7.80 4.92
N THR A 45 1.07 6.71 4.58
CA THR A 45 0.03 6.67 3.55
C THR A 45 -1.32 6.29 4.15
N ALA A 46 -2.38 6.93 3.69
CA ALA A 46 -3.76 6.63 4.10
C ALA A 46 -4.75 6.90 2.97
N LEU A 47 -5.89 6.21 3.00
CA LEU A 47 -7.01 6.55 2.13
C LEU A 47 -7.95 7.51 2.85
N VAL A 48 -8.16 8.70 2.28
CA VAL A 48 -8.97 9.77 2.89
C VAL A 48 -9.99 10.31 1.89
N ALA A 49 -10.99 11.05 2.38
CA ALA A 49 -11.89 11.79 1.50
C ALA A 49 -11.09 12.86 0.76
N ALA A 50 -11.29 12.97 -0.56
CA ALA A 50 -10.61 13.98 -1.36
C ALA A 50 -11.10 15.38 -0.96
N PRO A 51 -10.22 16.30 -0.51
CA PRO A 51 -10.61 17.67 -0.19
C PRO A 51 -11.27 18.34 -1.39
N ASP A 52 -12.28 19.19 -1.14
CA ASP A 52 -12.94 20.00 -2.18
C ASP A 52 -13.53 19.19 -3.37
N ALA A 53 -13.72 17.88 -3.19
CA ALA A 53 -14.30 16.99 -4.19
C ALA A 53 -15.73 16.56 -3.81
N PRO A 54 -16.56 16.13 -4.79
CA PRO A 54 -17.89 15.62 -4.50
C PRO A 54 -17.86 14.47 -3.47
N PRO A 55 -18.90 14.35 -2.61
CA PRO A 55 -19.02 13.24 -1.67
C PRO A 55 -18.84 11.88 -2.34
N GLY A 56 -18.10 10.98 -1.69
CA GLY A 56 -17.73 9.68 -2.26
C GLY A 56 -16.48 9.70 -3.12
N THR A 57 -15.81 10.84 -3.27
CA THR A 57 -14.47 10.90 -3.90
C THR A 57 -13.39 10.74 -2.84
N HIS A 58 -12.44 9.85 -3.06
CA HIS A 58 -11.31 9.60 -2.17
C HIS A 58 -9.98 9.80 -2.89
N THR A 59 -8.92 9.82 -2.09
CA THR A 59 -7.55 10.05 -2.51
C THR A 59 -6.59 9.31 -1.58
N LEU A 60 -5.41 8.98 -2.11
CA LEU A 60 -4.27 8.56 -1.30
C LEU A 60 -3.65 9.81 -0.67
N GLU A 61 -3.68 9.93 0.64
CA GLU A 61 -2.89 10.93 1.35
C GLU A 61 -1.52 10.35 1.68
N ALA A 62 -0.47 11.01 1.23
CA ALA A 62 0.90 10.79 1.64
C ALA A 62 1.36 11.98 2.49
N GLN A 63 1.69 11.74 3.76
CA GLN A 63 2.19 12.74 4.69
C GLN A 63 3.66 12.48 4.95
N PHE A 64 4.52 13.38 4.48
CA PHE A 64 5.97 13.34 4.68
C PHE A 64 6.37 14.30 5.81
N ARG A 65 7.37 13.93 6.61
CA ARG A 65 7.96 14.79 7.63
C ARG A 65 9.47 14.54 7.68
N LEU A 66 10.25 15.53 7.25
CA LEU A 66 11.70 15.47 7.30
C LEU A 66 12.21 15.96 8.66
N THR A 67 13.20 15.30 9.26
CA THR A 67 13.80 15.69 10.55
C THR A 67 15.22 16.22 10.39
N LYS A 68 15.91 15.82 9.32
CA LYS A 68 17.23 16.33 8.93
C LYS A 68 17.44 16.16 7.43
N HIS A 69 18.30 16.99 6.86
CA HIS A 69 18.78 16.76 5.50
C HIS A 69 19.88 15.70 5.49
N GLN A 70 19.85 14.80 4.51
CA GLN A 70 20.83 13.72 4.41
C GLN A 70 21.16 13.42 2.94
N GLN A 71 22.44 13.36 2.61
CA GLN A 71 22.87 12.98 1.27
C GLN A 71 22.61 11.49 1.00
N GLY A 72 22.14 11.19 -0.22
CA GLY A 72 21.91 9.80 -0.66
C GLY A 72 20.76 9.07 0.04
N ASP A 73 19.81 9.79 0.64
CA ASP A 73 18.65 9.21 1.32
C ASP A 73 17.35 9.92 0.87
N TRP A 74 16.23 9.22 0.97
CA TRP A 74 14.92 9.70 0.52
C TRP A 74 13.79 9.07 1.35
N LEU A 75 12.60 9.66 1.28
CA LEU A 75 11.37 9.12 1.86
C LEU A 75 10.40 8.73 0.74
N ASP A 76 9.98 7.47 0.70
CA ASP A 76 9.12 6.86 -0.33
C ASP A 76 7.69 6.58 0.17
N ALA A 77 6.69 7.12 -0.52
CA ALA A 77 5.35 6.53 -0.56
C ALA A 77 5.29 5.60 -1.78
N GLN A 78 5.39 4.29 -1.55
CA GLN A 78 5.65 3.32 -2.61
C GLN A 78 4.54 2.27 -2.80
N LEU A 79 4.36 1.86 -4.05
CA LEU A 79 3.54 0.75 -4.50
C LEU A 79 4.41 -0.27 -5.23
N ARG A 80 4.30 -1.54 -4.84
CA ARG A 80 4.88 -2.70 -5.51
C ARG A 80 3.75 -3.67 -5.87
N PRO A 81 3.09 -3.47 -7.02
CA PRO A 81 1.95 -4.29 -7.38
C PRO A 81 2.38 -5.75 -7.59
N SER A 82 1.47 -6.68 -7.32
CA SER A 82 1.74 -8.11 -7.47
C SER A 82 1.95 -8.55 -8.93
N ALA A 83 1.37 -7.80 -9.87
CA ALA A 83 1.62 -7.88 -11.30
C ALA A 83 2.02 -6.49 -11.82
N PRO A 84 2.95 -6.39 -12.79
CA PRO A 84 3.29 -5.10 -13.40
C PRO A 84 2.05 -4.39 -13.96
N ILE A 85 2.04 -3.06 -13.84
CA ILE A 85 0.98 -2.23 -14.39
C ILE A 85 1.19 -2.15 -15.91
N ASP A 86 0.23 -2.72 -16.65
CA ASP A 86 0.19 -2.60 -18.10
C ASP A 86 -0.08 -1.16 -18.53
N CYS A 87 0.91 -0.55 -19.16
CA CYS A 87 0.79 0.79 -19.74
C CYS A 87 0.79 0.79 -21.28
N SER A 88 0.70 -0.38 -21.93
CA SER A 88 0.88 -0.54 -23.37
C SER A 88 -0.12 0.25 -24.22
N GLY A 89 -1.32 0.48 -23.68
CA GLY A 89 -2.41 1.25 -24.30
C GLY A 89 -2.28 2.77 -24.18
N SER A 90 -1.35 3.30 -23.39
CA SER A 90 -1.27 4.74 -23.07
C SER A 90 0.12 5.31 -23.39
N LYS A 91 0.15 6.59 -23.77
CA LYS A 91 1.41 7.34 -24.01
C LYS A 91 1.82 8.20 -22.81
N ALA A 92 0.91 8.37 -21.87
CA ALA A 92 1.12 9.12 -20.65
C ALA A 92 0.33 8.46 -19.52
N THR A 93 0.75 8.72 -18.29
CA THR A 93 -0.04 8.47 -17.11
C THR A 93 -0.49 9.79 -16.52
N ARG A 94 -1.72 9.85 -16.01
CA ARG A 94 -2.24 11.02 -15.32
C ARG A 94 -2.15 10.81 -13.81
N VAL A 95 -1.64 11.83 -13.15
CA VAL A 95 -1.64 11.94 -11.69
C VAL A 95 -2.47 13.15 -11.31
N TRP A 96 -3.66 12.90 -10.77
CA TRP A 96 -4.39 13.92 -10.03
C TRP A 96 -3.68 14.17 -8.72
N ILE A 97 -3.32 15.41 -8.41
CA ILE A 97 -2.63 15.74 -7.17
C ILE A 97 -3.08 17.08 -6.59
N ARG A 98 -3.08 17.16 -5.26
CA ARG A 98 -3.23 18.39 -4.49
C ARG A 98 -2.15 18.38 -3.41
N ALA A 99 -1.30 19.40 -3.39
CA ALA A 99 -0.29 19.56 -2.36
C ALA A 99 -0.83 20.51 -1.28
N GLY A 100 -0.59 20.24 0.00
CA GLY A 100 -0.93 21.14 1.11
C GLY A 100 -0.04 22.39 1.19
N GLN A 101 0.98 22.45 0.35
CA GLN A 101 1.97 23.53 0.29
C GLN A 101 2.47 23.71 -1.15
N PRO A 102 2.97 24.90 -1.53
CA PRO A 102 3.62 25.06 -2.82
C PRO A 102 4.93 24.26 -2.84
N THR A 103 5.17 23.48 -3.89
CA THR A 103 6.31 22.55 -3.89
C THR A 103 6.67 22.02 -5.28
N ASP A 104 7.96 21.81 -5.51
CA ASP A 104 8.56 21.14 -6.65
C ASP A 104 9.40 19.92 -6.24
N TYR A 105 9.36 19.53 -4.97
CA TYR A 105 10.24 18.50 -4.40
C TYR A 105 9.61 17.10 -4.30
N LEU A 106 8.32 16.94 -4.65
CA LEU A 106 7.71 15.62 -4.77
C LEU A 106 8.06 15.02 -6.14
N VAL A 107 8.79 13.92 -6.12
CA VAL A 107 9.23 13.20 -7.31
C VAL A 107 8.35 11.99 -7.54
N LEU A 108 7.85 11.82 -8.76
CA LEU A 108 7.28 10.56 -9.21
C LEU A 108 8.40 9.71 -9.84
N LYS A 109 8.47 8.45 -9.43
CA LYS A 109 9.32 7.44 -10.04
C LYS A 109 8.47 6.25 -10.52
N LEU A 110 8.66 5.87 -11.76
CA LEU A 110 8.12 4.66 -12.37
C LEU A 110 9.30 3.75 -12.72
N VAL A 111 9.25 2.49 -12.28
CA VAL A 111 10.30 1.51 -12.53
C VAL A 111 9.78 0.41 -13.42
N ASP A 112 10.49 0.20 -14.52
CA ASP A 112 10.33 -0.91 -15.43
C ASP A 112 11.63 -1.73 -15.36
N PRO A 113 11.58 -3.03 -15.00
CA PRO A 113 12.78 -3.86 -14.89
C PRO A 113 13.65 -3.88 -16.17
N ASP A 114 13.03 -3.66 -17.33
CA ASP A 114 13.71 -3.66 -18.63
C ASP A 114 14.29 -2.28 -19.00
N ALA A 115 14.02 -1.24 -18.19
CA ALA A 115 14.64 0.07 -18.39
C ALA A 115 16.15 0.00 -18.09
N PRO A 116 17.00 0.64 -18.92
CA PRO A 116 18.45 0.63 -18.72
C PRO A 116 18.87 1.49 -17.53
N GLY A 117 20.04 1.21 -16.98
CA GLY A 117 20.63 1.96 -15.88
C GLY A 117 20.36 1.33 -14.51
N GLY A 118 21.17 1.68 -13.51
CA GLY A 118 21.18 1.00 -12.21
C GLY A 118 19.94 1.18 -11.34
N ASN A 119 19.07 2.15 -11.66
CA ASN A 119 17.81 2.40 -10.95
C ASN A 119 16.57 1.90 -11.70
N HIS A 120 16.73 1.36 -12.92
CA HIS A 120 15.65 0.87 -13.78
C HIS A 120 14.46 1.85 -13.91
N ALA A 121 14.74 3.16 -13.88
CA ALA A 121 13.69 4.16 -13.96
C ALA A 121 13.19 4.29 -15.40
N ALA A 122 11.91 3.95 -15.62
CA ALA A 122 11.18 4.31 -16.82
C ALA A 122 10.85 5.82 -16.83
N PHE A 123 10.59 6.37 -15.64
CA PHE A 123 10.42 7.80 -15.41
C PHE A 123 10.91 8.16 -14.01
N GLU A 124 11.55 9.31 -13.86
CA GLU A 124 11.91 9.88 -12.56
C GLU A 124 11.96 11.39 -12.70
N GLY A 125 11.04 12.11 -12.05
CA GLY A 125 10.96 13.55 -12.18
C GLY A 125 10.01 14.21 -11.19
N ALA A 126 10.30 15.46 -10.85
CA ALA A 126 9.41 16.30 -10.04
C ALA A 126 8.03 16.43 -10.70
N LEU A 127 6.98 16.38 -9.90
CA LEU A 127 5.63 16.68 -10.37
C LEU A 127 5.46 18.20 -10.46
N LEU A 128 5.30 18.69 -11.68
CA LEU A 128 5.20 20.11 -12.01
C LEU A 128 3.93 20.37 -12.85
N VAL A 129 3.38 21.58 -12.76
CA VAL A 129 2.28 22.05 -13.61
C VAL A 129 2.85 23.07 -14.58
N ASP A 130 2.91 22.72 -15.87
CA ASP A 130 3.49 23.57 -16.92
C ASP A 130 4.91 24.06 -16.59
N GLY A 131 5.71 23.20 -15.93
CA GLY A 131 7.07 23.49 -15.48
C GLY A 131 7.17 24.31 -14.19
N ALA A 132 6.05 24.70 -13.59
CA ALA A 132 5.99 25.41 -12.32
C ALA A 132 5.74 24.44 -11.14
N PRO A 133 6.12 24.81 -9.90
CA PRO A 133 5.79 24.06 -8.70
C PRO A 133 4.28 23.78 -8.56
N LEU A 134 3.92 22.68 -7.91
CA LEU A 134 2.54 22.39 -7.54
C LEU A 134 1.98 23.55 -6.71
N PRO A 135 0.79 24.08 -7.04
CA PRO A 135 0.14 25.08 -6.22
C PRO A 135 -0.36 24.47 -4.91
N ALA A 136 -0.33 25.25 -3.83
CA ALA A 136 -0.96 24.87 -2.57
C ALA A 136 -2.48 24.74 -2.74
N ASP A 137 -3.03 23.72 -2.09
CA ASP A 137 -4.45 23.51 -1.85
C ASP A 137 -5.34 23.48 -3.11
N LYS A 138 -4.75 23.27 -4.28
CA LYS A 138 -5.45 23.20 -5.56
C LYS A 138 -5.22 21.86 -6.23
N TRP A 139 -6.31 21.22 -6.63
CA TRP A 139 -6.24 20.04 -7.48
C TRP A 139 -5.74 20.39 -8.88
N VAL A 140 -4.74 19.64 -9.32
CA VAL A 140 -4.19 19.70 -10.66
C VAL A 140 -4.07 18.29 -11.22
N ALA A 141 -4.15 18.17 -12.55
CA ALA A 141 -3.85 16.93 -13.25
C ALA A 141 -2.48 17.09 -13.91
N VAL A 142 -1.53 16.25 -13.54
CA VAL A 142 -0.20 16.21 -14.12
C VAL A 142 -0.12 15.00 -15.05
N ASP A 143 0.01 15.25 -16.34
CA ASP A 143 0.24 14.21 -17.33
C ASP A 143 1.74 13.95 -17.44
N VAL A 144 2.16 12.75 -17.02
CA VAL A 144 3.54 12.30 -17.07
C VAL A 144 3.73 11.46 -18.33
N PRO A 145 4.59 11.88 -19.28
CA PRO A 145 4.83 11.12 -20.48
C PRO A 145 5.50 9.78 -20.14
N LEU A 146 4.97 8.70 -20.70
CA LEU A 146 5.58 7.39 -20.62
C LEU A 146 6.62 7.24 -21.75
N PRO A 147 7.68 6.42 -21.57
CA PRO A 147 8.66 6.19 -22.62
C PRO A 147 8.02 5.79 -23.96
N GLU A 148 8.56 6.30 -25.07
CA GLU A 148 8.06 5.94 -26.41
C GLU A 148 8.34 4.47 -26.75
N GLN A 149 9.46 3.94 -26.24
CA GLN A 149 9.85 2.55 -26.42
C GLN A 149 8.96 1.64 -25.57
N LYS A 150 8.16 0.80 -26.25
CA LYS A 150 7.21 -0.12 -25.61
C LYS A 150 7.85 -1.01 -24.54
N THR A 151 9.03 -1.54 -24.81
CA THR A 151 9.79 -2.39 -23.88
C THR A 151 10.31 -1.66 -22.63
N ARG A 152 10.06 -0.35 -22.48
CA ARG A 152 10.46 0.45 -21.31
C ARG A 152 9.28 1.10 -20.59
N ARG A 153 8.06 0.76 -20.98
CA ARG A 153 6.84 1.34 -20.42
C ARG A 153 5.79 0.31 -20.04
N ASP A 154 5.76 -0.85 -20.71
CA ASP A 154 4.63 -1.78 -20.63
C ASP A 154 4.61 -2.57 -19.30
N GLY A 155 5.69 -2.56 -18.51
CA GLY A 155 5.87 -3.40 -17.32
C GLY A 155 6.19 -2.64 -16.02
N ILE A 156 5.42 -1.63 -15.65
CA ILE A 156 5.71 -0.84 -14.44
C ILE A 156 5.53 -1.70 -13.17
N SER A 157 6.64 -2.13 -12.59
CA SER A 157 6.71 -3.05 -11.44
C SER A 157 6.82 -2.32 -10.09
N TYR A 158 7.06 -1.01 -10.13
CA TYR A 158 7.19 -0.18 -8.94
C TYR A 158 6.84 1.27 -9.26
N VAL A 159 6.07 1.87 -8.37
CA VAL A 159 5.69 3.28 -8.39
C VAL A 159 6.08 3.89 -7.06
N SER A 160 6.76 5.03 -7.07
CA SER A 160 7.05 5.80 -5.86
C SER A 160 6.74 7.27 -6.04
N PHE A 161 6.13 7.86 -5.01
CA PHE A 161 6.16 9.30 -4.78
C PHE A 161 7.14 9.56 -3.65
N TYR A 162 8.23 10.24 -3.92
CA TYR A 162 9.31 10.40 -2.95
C TYR A 162 9.80 11.83 -2.81
N ILE A 163 10.40 12.10 -1.66
CA ILE A 163 11.15 13.33 -1.40
C ILE A 163 12.60 12.97 -1.12
N ALA A 164 13.52 13.55 -1.89
CA ALA A 164 14.94 13.43 -1.62
C ALA A 164 15.26 14.18 -0.32
N THR A 165 15.82 13.48 0.67
CA THR A 165 16.13 14.10 1.98
C THR A 165 17.32 15.08 1.86
N SER A 166 18.09 14.99 0.79
CA SER A 166 19.16 15.93 0.46
C SER A 166 18.67 17.28 -0.07
N ASN A 167 17.39 17.41 -0.42
CA ASN A 167 16.85 18.66 -0.94
C ASN A 167 16.63 19.67 0.19
N GLU A 168 17.50 20.68 0.26
CA GLU A 168 17.49 21.73 1.29
C GLU A 168 16.26 22.66 1.20
N ALA A 169 15.50 22.63 0.08
CA ALA A 169 14.23 23.36 -0.03
C ALA A 169 13.09 22.69 0.76
N VAL A 170 13.26 21.44 1.21
CA VAL A 170 12.25 20.70 1.97
C VAL A 170 12.29 21.14 3.44
N PRO A 171 11.21 21.70 4.01
CA PRO A 171 11.25 22.18 5.39
C PRO A 171 11.37 21.03 6.39
N LEU A 172 12.24 21.21 7.39
CA LEU A 172 12.39 20.28 8.51
C LEU A 172 11.29 20.50 9.55
N GLY A 173 10.82 19.41 10.16
CA GLY A 173 9.82 19.42 11.23
C GLY A 173 8.43 19.87 10.81
N GLN A 174 8.16 19.99 9.51
CA GLN A 174 6.85 20.32 8.96
C GLN A 174 6.24 19.07 8.32
N ASP A 175 4.94 18.89 8.50
CA ASP A 175 4.17 17.89 7.77
C ASP A 175 3.87 18.41 6.37
N LEU A 176 4.29 17.65 5.37
CA LEU A 176 4.12 17.92 3.96
C LEU A 176 3.10 16.93 3.43
N VAL A 177 1.93 17.43 3.07
CA VAL A 177 0.79 16.57 2.74
C VAL A 177 0.53 16.62 1.24
N PHE A 178 0.37 15.44 0.65
CA PHE A 178 0.03 15.27 -0.76
C PHE A 178 -1.17 14.34 -0.87
N GLN A 179 -2.24 14.82 -1.50
CA GLN A 179 -3.37 14.00 -1.90
C GLN A 179 -3.19 13.59 -3.35
N ILE A 180 -3.07 12.30 -3.61
CA ILE A 180 -2.66 11.70 -4.87
C ILE A 180 -3.76 10.75 -5.39
N GLY A 181 -4.16 10.95 -6.64
CA GLY A 181 -5.33 10.32 -7.25
C GLY A 181 -6.64 10.94 -6.78
N ARG A 182 -7.65 10.88 -7.65
CA ARG A 182 -9.05 11.19 -7.31
C ARG A 182 -9.93 10.12 -7.91
N PHE A 183 -10.52 9.32 -7.05
CA PHE A 183 -11.31 8.18 -7.51
C PHE A 183 -12.60 8.05 -6.71
N PRO A 184 -13.69 7.58 -7.34
CA PRO A 184 -14.89 7.20 -6.61
C PRO A 184 -14.52 6.04 -5.70
N PHE A 185 -14.80 6.22 -4.43
CA PHE A 185 -14.74 5.16 -3.45
C PHE A 185 -15.86 5.40 -2.48
N VAL A 186 -16.75 4.44 -2.37
CA VAL A 186 -17.67 4.39 -1.26
C VAL A 186 -16.95 3.54 -0.22
N PRO A 187 -16.25 4.14 0.76
CA PRO A 187 -15.78 3.37 1.90
C PRO A 187 -16.99 2.64 2.44
N PRO A 188 -16.87 1.32 2.74
CA PRO A 188 -17.98 0.58 3.30
C PRO A 188 -18.52 1.40 4.48
N LYS A 189 -19.84 1.67 4.44
CA LYS A 189 -20.50 2.69 5.27
C LYS A 189 -20.10 2.48 6.72
N ARG A 190 -19.12 3.25 7.19
CA ARG A 190 -18.72 3.28 8.60
C ARG A 190 -19.92 3.80 9.36
N VAL A 191 -20.43 2.99 10.27
CA VAL A 191 -21.32 3.49 11.33
C VAL A 191 -20.56 4.62 12.04
N PRO A 192 -21.12 5.83 12.20
CA PRO A 192 -20.42 6.94 12.85
C PRO A 192 -19.80 6.46 14.17
N TRP A 193 -18.52 6.80 14.42
CA TRP A 193 -17.82 6.41 15.64
C TRP A 193 -17.31 7.65 16.41
N PRO A 194 -17.72 7.85 17.68
CA PRO A 194 -18.85 7.15 18.27
C PRO A 194 -20.17 7.54 17.57
N PRO A 195 -21.18 6.66 17.57
CA PRO A 195 -22.56 7.05 17.35
C PRO A 195 -22.87 8.22 18.29
N ARG A 196 -23.71 9.15 17.86
CA ARG A 196 -24.27 10.11 18.83
C ARG A 196 -24.93 9.33 19.97
N GLY A 197 -24.55 9.65 21.21
CA GLY A 197 -25.17 9.12 22.43
C GLY A 197 -24.26 8.19 23.25
N ILE A 198 -22.97 8.50 23.36
CA ILE A 198 -21.96 7.58 23.89
C ILE A 198 -20.72 8.37 24.35
N ASP A 199 -20.13 8.26 25.55
CA ASP A 199 -20.45 7.52 26.78
C ASP A 199 -21.00 6.08 26.64
N ALA A 200 -20.71 5.44 25.52
CA ALA A 200 -21.03 4.04 25.25
C ALA A 200 -20.10 3.42 24.18
N PRO A 201 -20.19 2.13 23.87
CA PRO A 201 -19.08 1.37 23.28
C PRO A 201 -19.14 1.32 21.76
N VAL A 202 -18.07 0.83 21.12
CA VAL A 202 -18.03 0.48 19.69
C VAL A 202 -19.37 -0.12 19.32
N ALA A 203 -20.11 0.39 18.32
CA ALA A 203 -21.51 0.01 18.14
C ALA A 203 -21.70 -1.50 17.89
N SER A 204 -20.61 -2.18 17.51
CA SER A 204 -20.10 -3.35 18.23
C SER A 204 -18.90 -3.83 17.41
N ALA A 205 -17.69 -3.47 17.81
CA ALA A 205 -16.51 -4.19 17.34
C ALA A 205 -16.13 -5.08 18.50
N ARG A 206 -16.22 -6.37 18.28
CA ARG A 206 -15.73 -7.31 19.27
C ARG A 206 -14.22 -7.31 19.14
N VAL A 207 -13.53 -6.90 20.21
CA VAL A 207 -12.09 -7.18 20.32
C VAL A 207 -11.96 -8.69 20.29
N VAL A 208 -11.44 -9.20 19.19
CA VAL A 208 -11.12 -10.62 19.06
C VAL A 208 -9.86 -10.88 19.86
N TRP A 209 -8.87 -9.99 19.69
CA TRP A 209 -7.65 -10.01 20.47
C TRP A 209 -6.99 -8.63 20.49
N GLU A 210 -6.45 -8.28 21.64
CA GLU A 210 -5.61 -7.11 21.85
C GLU A 210 -4.70 -7.40 23.04
N GLY A 211 -3.43 -7.03 22.93
CA GLY A 211 -2.53 -7.11 24.07
C GLY A 211 -1.07 -7.36 23.68
N PRO A 212 -0.22 -7.58 24.69
CA PRO A 212 1.14 -8.03 24.46
C PRO A 212 1.15 -9.45 23.92
N LEU A 213 2.07 -9.72 22.99
CA LEU A 213 2.39 -11.08 22.57
C LEU A 213 3.13 -11.80 23.71
N ALA A 214 2.59 -12.95 24.09
CA ALA A 214 3.14 -13.77 25.17
C ALA A 214 2.84 -15.26 24.94
N PRO A 215 3.61 -16.19 25.55
CA PRO A 215 3.38 -17.63 25.44
C PRO A 215 1.98 -18.08 25.88
N SER A 216 1.39 -17.37 26.85
CA SER A 216 0.04 -17.61 27.36
C SER A 216 -1.07 -17.15 26.40
N GLY A 217 -0.74 -16.37 25.37
CA GLY A 217 -1.68 -15.88 24.38
C GLY A 217 -2.10 -16.93 23.34
N PRO A 218 -2.93 -16.53 22.36
CA PRO A 218 -3.44 -17.40 21.30
C PRO A 218 -2.40 -17.67 20.22
N TRP A 219 -1.13 -17.81 20.58
CA TRP A 219 -0.01 -17.74 19.64
C TRP A 219 0.74 -19.06 19.57
N HIS A 220 1.17 -19.41 18.37
CA HIS A 220 2.03 -20.54 18.10
C HIS A 220 3.28 -20.03 17.38
N LEU A 221 4.44 -20.21 18.02
CA LEU A 221 5.74 -19.98 17.40
C LEU A 221 6.03 -21.15 16.48
N VAL A 222 6.10 -20.87 15.18
CA VAL A 222 6.10 -21.87 14.12
C VAL A 222 7.47 -22.51 13.95
N ASP A 223 7.48 -23.81 13.66
CA ASP A 223 8.66 -24.61 13.36
C ASP A 223 8.37 -25.70 12.31
N GLY A 224 9.40 -26.48 11.98
CA GLY A 224 9.27 -27.61 11.07
C GLY A 224 9.10 -27.17 9.62
N LYS A 225 8.21 -27.81 8.86
CA LYS A 225 8.14 -27.60 7.40
C LYS A 225 7.77 -26.16 6.99
N ASP A 226 7.05 -25.43 7.84
CA ASP A 226 6.53 -24.10 7.57
C ASP A 226 7.51 -22.99 8.04
N ASN A 227 8.66 -23.39 8.59
CA ASN A 227 9.79 -22.52 8.95
C ASN A 227 11.10 -23.22 8.61
N GLN A 228 11.84 -22.76 7.59
CA GLN A 228 13.04 -23.47 7.13
C GLN A 228 14.29 -23.21 7.99
N THR A 229 14.17 -22.38 9.03
CA THR A 229 15.22 -22.22 10.04
C THR A 229 15.24 -23.39 11.02
N ASP A 230 16.37 -23.57 11.72
CA ASP A 230 16.53 -24.58 12.77
C ASP A 230 16.01 -24.12 14.15
N HIS A 231 15.43 -22.91 14.22
CA HIS A 231 15.02 -22.27 15.45
C HIS A 231 13.66 -21.59 15.31
N ARG A 232 13.12 -21.17 16.45
CA ARG A 232 11.82 -20.50 16.52
C ARG A 232 12.00 -19.03 16.85
N ALA A 233 10.99 -18.25 16.47
CA ALA A 233 10.78 -16.92 17.02
C ALA A 233 10.70 -16.95 18.56
N ARG A 234 10.86 -15.79 19.19
CA ARG A 234 10.86 -15.64 20.65
C ARG A 234 9.95 -14.51 21.07
N PHE A 235 9.18 -14.72 22.14
CA PHE A 235 8.48 -13.62 22.79
C PHE A 235 9.47 -12.77 23.58
N VAL A 236 9.47 -11.46 23.35
CA VAL A 236 10.39 -10.51 23.98
C VAL A 236 9.61 -9.25 24.30
N ALA A 237 9.51 -8.88 25.58
CA ALA A 237 8.90 -7.63 26.05
C ALA A 237 7.53 -7.31 25.43
N GLY A 238 6.62 -8.28 25.38
CA GLY A 238 5.27 -8.10 24.82
C GLY A 238 5.20 -8.07 23.28
N GLY A 239 6.31 -8.34 22.60
CA GLY A 239 6.39 -8.57 21.16
C GLY A 239 6.88 -9.98 20.84
N VAL A 240 7.03 -10.25 19.55
CA VAL A 240 7.72 -11.44 19.04
C VAL A 240 8.87 -11.01 18.12
N GLU A 241 10.01 -11.65 18.26
CA GLU A 241 11.19 -11.43 17.42
C GLU A 241 11.55 -12.70 16.67
N PHE A 242 11.97 -12.55 15.42
CA PHE A 242 12.42 -13.64 14.58
C PHE A 242 13.52 -13.19 13.62
N LEU A 243 14.51 -14.05 13.42
CA LEU A 243 15.56 -13.91 12.43
C LEU A 243 15.48 -15.12 11.52
N ALA A 244 15.14 -14.91 10.26
CA ALA A 244 15.21 -15.93 9.24
C ALA A 244 16.63 -15.95 8.65
N ASP A 245 17.31 -17.10 8.79
CA ASP A 245 18.64 -17.36 8.25
C ASP A 245 18.65 -18.45 7.17
N ALA A 246 17.46 -18.84 6.68
CA ALA A 246 17.29 -19.86 5.66
C ALA A 246 16.44 -19.34 4.47
N SER A 247 16.72 -19.85 3.28
CA SER A 247 15.91 -19.60 2.09
C SER A 247 14.59 -20.37 2.13
N GLY A 248 13.47 -19.70 1.86
CA GLY A 248 12.15 -20.32 1.80
C GLY A 248 11.04 -19.46 2.38
N TRP A 249 9.89 -20.06 2.68
CA TRP A 249 8.80 -19.45 3.44
C TRP A 249 9.00 -19.69 4.95
N ASN A 250 9.57 -18.71 5.66
CA ASN A 250 9.81 -18.81 7.10
C ASN A 250 8.65 -18.15 7.86
N GLU A 251 7.54 -18.89 8.02
CA GLU A 251 6.46 -18.48 8.91
C GLU A 251 6.95 -18.62 10.36
N PHE A 252 6.67 -17.63 11.20
CA PHE A 252 7.29 -17.59 12.53
C PHE A 252 6.29 -17.37 13.66
N LEU A 253 5.12 -16.82 13.36
CA LEU A 253 4.01 -16.70 14.30
C LEU A 253 2.69 -17.01 13.60
N TRP A 254 1.95 -17.95 14.17
CA TRP A 254 0.55 -18.16 13.87
C TRP A 254 -0.32 -17.80 15.06
N SER A 255 -1.50 -17.25 14.79
CA SER A 255 -2.58 -17.35 15.77
C SER A 255 -3.17 -18.75 15.77
N ARG A 256 -3.61 -19.25 16.92
CA ARG A 256 -4.37 -20.50 17.03
C ARG A 256 -5.82 -20.29 16.54
N PRO A 257 -6.28 -20.99 15.48
CA PRO A 257 -7.64 -20.83 14.96
C PRO A 257 -8.73 -20.99 16.03
N GLU A 258 -8.56 -21.96 16.92
CA GLU A 258 -9.48 -22.24 18.03
C GLU A 258 -9.55 -21.13 19.07
N ALA A 259 -8.50 -20.31 19.21
CA ALA A 259 -8.42 -19.26 20.21
C ALA A 259 -8.97 -17.92 19.69
N LEU A 260 -8.67 -17.56 18.43
CA LEU A 260 -9.21 -16.33 17.83
C LEU A 260 -10.62 -16.51 17.25
N HIS A 261 -10.96 -17.74 16.84
CA HIS A 261 -12.28 -18.11 16.34
C HIS A 261 -12.81 -17.17 15.25
N LEU A 262 -11.98 -16.92 14.24
CA LEU A 262 -12.35 -16.11 13.08
C LEU A 262 -13.46 -16.82 12.30
N LYS A 263 -14.61 -16.15 12.21
CA LYS A 263 -15.84 -16.64 11.61
C LYS A 263 -15.76 -16.52 10.09
N PRO A 264 -16.42 -17.43 9.34
CA PRO A 264 -16.62 -17.26 7.90
C PRO A 264 -17.42 -15.99 7.56
N LYS A 265 -17.24 -15.44 6.36
CA LYS A 265 -17.98 -14.26 5.85
C LYS A 265 -18.00 -13.06 6.80
N THR A 266 -16.96 -12.89 7.60
CA THR A 266 -16.89 -11.89 8.65
C THR A 266 -15.73 -10.94 8.38
N THR A 267 -16.01 -9.65 8.53
CA THR A 267 -15.01 -8.60 8.30
C THR A 267 -14.23 -8.34 9.57
N TYR A 268 -12.91 -8.28 9.43
CA TYR A 268 -11.98 -8.00 10.50
C TYR A 268 -11.04 -6.86 10.12
N ARG A 269 -10.43 -6.25 11.15
CA ARG A 269 -9.33 -5.31 11.00
C ARG A 269 -8.14 -5.78 11.83
N LEU A 270 -7.04 -6.06 11.15
CA LEU A 270 -5.75 -6.38 11.74
C LEU A 270 -4.88 -5.12 11.75
N GLN A 271 -4.25 -4.88 12.89
CA GLN A 271 -3.22 -3.87 13.08
C GLN A 271 -2.07 -4.46 13.86
N PHE A 272 -0.84 -4.07 13.52
CA PHE A 272 0.34 -4.35 14.33
C PHE A 272 1.46 -3.36 14.02
N ASP A 273 2.37 -3.19 14.97
CA ASP A 273 3.61 -2.44 14.80
C ASP A 273 4.76 -3.42 14.49
N TYR A 274 5.76 -2.96 13.75
CA TYR A 274 6.93 -3.76 13.41
C TYR A 274 8.23 -2.98 13.53
N VAL A 275 9.32 -3.72 13.76
CA VAL A 275 10.70 -3.26 13.65
C VAL A 275 11.47 -4.25 12.79
N VAL A 276 12.19 -3.77 11.81
CA VAL A 276 13.10 -4.59 11.00
C VAL A 276 14.39 -4.77 11.77
N LEU A 277 14.72 -6.01 12.13
CA LEU A 277 15.97 -6.36 12.81
C LEU A 277 17.09 -6.62 11.80
N ALA A 278 16.74 -7.20 10.65
CA ALA A 278 17.61 -7.40 9.51
C ALA A 278 16.80 -7.26 8.21
N PRO A 279 17.31 -6.60 7.17
CA PRO A 279 16.56 -6.42 5.92
C PRO A 279 16.22 -7.77 5.26
N PRO A 280 15.13 -7.86 4.47
CA PRO A 280 14.88 -9.04 3.67
C PRO A 280 16.03 -9.31 2.69
N GLY A 281 16.46 -10.57 2.56
CA GLY A 281 17.59 -10.92 1.68
C GLY A 281 17.69 -12.39 1.31
N GLY A 282 18.75 -12.70 0.54
CA GLY A 282 19.12 -14.07 0.13
C GLY A 282 18.15 -14.74 -0.84
N GLY A 283 17.61 -13.97 -1.78
CA GLY A 283 16.90 -14.47 -2.96
C GLY A 283 15.92 -13.46 -3.54
N ASP A 284 15.52 -13.70 -4.79
CA ASP A 284 14.45 -12.94 -5.43
C ASP A 284 13.13 -13.08 -4.66
N GLY A 285 12.43 -11.96 -4.50
CA GLY A 285 11.17 -11.93 -3.75
C GLY A 285 11.33 -12.01 -2.23
N ALA A 286 12.53 -11.78 -1.68
CA ALA A 286 12.72 -11.62 -0.24
C ALA A 286 11.83 -10.49 0.30
N THR A 287 10.98 -10.81 1.27
CA THR A 287 9.97 -9.87 1.78
C THR A 287 9.47 -10.31 3.15
N PHE A 288 8.98 -9.36 3.91
CA PHE A 288 8.15 -9.59 5.08
C PHE A 288 6.70 -9.70 4.66
N TYR A 289 5.92 -10.57 5.30
CA TYR A 289 4.51 -10.72 4.96
C TYR A 289 3.62 -11.06 6.14
N SER A 290 2.34 -10.73 5.97
CA SER A 290 1.24 -11.15 6.83
C SER A 290 0.04 -11.54 5.99
N LEU A 291 -0.76 -12.47 6.46
CA LEU A 291 -1.98 -12.91 5.80
C LEU A 291 -2.90 -13.65 6.78
N ILE A 292 -4.13 -13.90 6.35
CA ILE A 292 -5.11 -14.67 7.10
C ILE A 292 -5.38 -15.94 6.32
N ARG A 293 -4.88 -17.07 6.82
CA ARG A 293 -4.87 -18.36 6.13
C ARG A 293 -6.02 -19.23 6.55
N ALA A 294 -6.74 -19.80 5.59
CA ALA A 294 -7.67 -20.88 5.86
C ALA A 294 -6.91 -22.18 6.10
N LYS A 295 -7.31 -22.97 7.10
CA LYS A 295 -6.66 -24.25 7.36
C LYS A 295 -6.82 -25.20 6.15
N GLY A 296 -5.70 -25.65 5.59
CA GLY A 296 -5.66 -26.69 4.56
C GLY A 296 -5.77 -26.21 3.11
N THR A 297 -5.83 -24.90 2.86
CA THR A 297 -5.81 -24.35 1.49
C THR A 297 -5.26 -22.93 1.49
N ILE A 298 -4.49 -22.58 0.45
CA ILE A 298 -4.01 -21.22 0.21
C ILE A 298 -4.99 -20.39 -0.64
N ARG A 299 -5.98 -21.04 -1.28
CA ARG A 299 -6.91 -20.38 -2.22
C ARG A 299 -7.87 -19.41 -1.53
N GLU A 300 -8.03 -19.57 -0.23
CA GLU A 300 -8.96 -18.81 0.59
C GLU A 300 -8.23 -17.79 1.48
N ASP A 301 -6.92 -17.61 1.27
CA ASP A 301 -6.10 -16.65 2.01
C ASP A 301 -6.59 -15.22 1.71
N VAL A 302 -6.74 -14.42 2.76
CA VAL A 302 -7.20 -13.03 2.67
C VAL A 302 -6.29 -12.11 3.48
N GLY A 303 -6.44 -10.79 3.31
CA GLY A 303 -5.70 -9.80 4.11
C GLY A 303 -4.18 -9.86 3.89
N TRP A 304 -3.75 -10.29 2.69
CA TRP A 304 -2.35 -10.43 2.34
C TRP A 304 -1.65 -9.07 2.32
N GLN A 305 -0.49 -8.98 2.96
CA GLN A 305 0.38 -7.80 2.95
C GLN A 305 1.83 -8.24 2.72
N ARG A 306 2.58 -7.44 1.97
CA ARG A 306 4.04 -7.55 1.85
C ARG A 306 4.69 -6.23 2.15
N TRP A 307 5.87 -6.28 2.75
CA TRP A 307 6.71 -5.10 2.96
C TRP A 307 8.19 -5.49 3.05
N GLY A 308 9.03 -4.47 3.11
CA GLY A 308 10.46 -4.60 3.33
C GLY A 308 10.96 -3.42 4.17
N GLY A 309 12.27 -3.27 4.27
CA GLY A 309 12.90 -2.18 4.99
C GLY A 309 14.35 -2.51 5.33
N GLY A 310 15.13 -1.49 5.65
CA GLY A 310 16.48 -1.66 6.18
C GLY A 310 16.44 -2.07 7.66
N ALA A 311 17.55 -2.56 8.20
CA ALA A 311 17.65 -2.77 9.65
C ALA A 311 17.37 -1.45 10.40
N GLY A 312 16.57 -1.54 11.46
CA GLY A 312 16.11 -0.40 12.25
C GLY A 312 14.82 0.26 11.75
N THR A 313 14.35 -0.02 10.53
CA THR A 313 13.08 0.51 10.02
C THR A 313 11.94 0.11 10.96
N ARG A 314 11.12 1.09 11.34
CA ARG A 314 9.91 0.88 12.14
C ARG A 314 8.68 1.23 11.32
N GLY A 315 7.54 0.65 11.68
CA GLY A 315 6.30 1.06 11.05
C GLY A 315 5.08 0.35 11.63
N ARG A 316 3.93 0.69 11.07
CA ARG A 316 2.64 0.09 11.41
C ARG A 316 2.03 -0.53 10.16
N ARG A 317 1.48 -1.73 10.31
CA ARG A 317 0.65 -2.35 9.29
C ARG A 317 -0.80 -2.33 9.72
N LEU A 318 -1.66 -2.06 8.75
CA LEU A 318 -3.10 -2.08 8.90
C LEU A 318 -3.71 -2.77 7.70
N VAL A 319 -4.63 -3.70 7.93
CA VAL A 319 -5.42 -4.31 6.86
C VAL A 319 -6.83 -4.61 7.34
N THR A 320 -7.79 -4.39 6.46
CA THR A 320 -9.16 -4.84 6.61
C THR A 320 -9.40 -5.97 5.63
N PHE A 321 -9.98 -7.06 6.10
CA PHE A 321 -10.24 -8.24 5.28
C PHE A 321 -11.60 -8.84 5.66
N THR A 322 -12.24 -9.51 4.70
CA THR A 322 -13.43 -10.33 4.93
C THR A 322 -13.04 -11.78 4.67
N THR A 323 -13.32 -12.65 5.63
CA THR A 323 -13.10 -14.10 5.47
C THR A 323 -14.08 -14.67 4.44
N ASN A 324 -13.66 -15.70 3.71
CA ASN A 324 -14.57 -16.42 2.81
C ASN A 324 -15.43 -17.42 3.59
N ASP A 325 -16.24 -18.21 2.88
CA ASP A 325 -17.15 -19.20 3.46
C ASP A 325 -16.46 -20.48 3.92
N VAL A 326 -15.32 -20.36 4.59
CA VAL A 326 -14.55 -21.48 5.12
C VAL A 326 -14.18 -21.25 6.58
N PRO A 327 -14.16 -22.29 7.42
CA PRO A 327 -13.84 -22.13 8.83
C PRO A 327 -12.32 -22.17 9.07
N ARG A 328 -11.92 -21.87 10.32
CA ARG A 328 -10.57 -22.09 10.85
C ARG A 328 -9.49 -21.24 10.17
N TYR A 329 -9.78 -19.95 10.07
CA TYR A 329 -8.77 -18.96 9.72
C TYR A 329 -7.77 -18.72 10.86
N HIS A 330 -6.53 -18.43 10.50
CA HIS A 330 -5.50 -17.92 11.42
C HIS A 330 -4.71 -16.79 10.78
N LEU A 331 -4.24 -15.87 11.61
CA LEU A 331 -3.18 -14.93 11.26
C LEU A 331 -1.87 -15.68 11.11
N THR A 332 -1.15 -15.39 10.03
CA THR A 332 0.22 -15.82 9.78
C THR A 332 1.11 -14.60 9.60
N LEU A 333 2.25 -14.59 10.29
CA LEU A 333 3.36 -13.67 10.09
C LEU A 333 4.58 -14.46 9.63
N GLY A 334 5.26 -13.96 8.60
CA GLY A 334 6.39 -14.67 8.00
C GLY A 334 7.41 -13.78 7.31
N ILE A 335 8.56 -14.39 7.03
CA ILE A 335 9.67 -13.83 6.26
C ILE A 335 9.92 -14.77 5.08
N ARG A 336 9.92 -14.23 3.85
CA ARG A 336 10.34 -14.94 2.66
C ARG A 336 11.85 -14.76 2.50
N HIS A 337 12.58 -15.88 2.45
CA HIS A 337 14.03 -15.95 2.52
C HIS A 337 14.56 -15.43 3.87
N HIS A 338 15.66 -14.67 3.86
CA HIS A 338 16.34 -14.21 5.05
C HIS A 338 15.77 -12.85 5.50
N GLY A 339 15.99 -12.50 6.75
CA GLY A 339 15.65 -11.19 7.30
C GLY A 339 15.30 -11.27 8.77
N GLY A 340 14.93 -10.14 9.37
CA GLY A 340 14.66 -10.07 10.79
C GLY A 340 13.51 -9.13 11.10
N LEU A 341 12.59 -9.57 11.94
CA LEU A 341 11.43 -8.79 12.34
C LEU A 341 11.17 -8.91 13.83
N ARG A 342 10.76 -7.78 14.40
CA ARG A 342 9.99 -7.71 15.64
C ARG A 342 8.57 -7.29 15.29
N ILE A 343 7.57 -7.96 15.85
CA ILE A 343 6.15 -7.58 15.74
C ILE A 343 5.59 -7.30 17.12
N GLU A 344 4.81 -6.24 17.25
CA GLU A 344 4.26 -5.74 18.51
C GLU A 344 2.84 -5.23 18.34
N ASN A 345 2.15 -5.01 19.46
CA ASN A 345 0.87 -4.31 19.52
C ASN A 345 -0.18 -4.85 18.54
N ILE A 346 -0.27 -6.19 18.42
CA ILE A 346 -1.28 -6.79 17.54
C ILE A 346 -2.67 -6.44 18.08
N ARG A 347 -3.53 -6.02 17.17
CA ARG A 347 -4.94 -5.79 17.46
C ARG A 347 -5.77 -6.39 16.34
N LEU A 348 -6.71 -7.25 16.72
CA LEU A 348 -7.65 -7.86 15.82
C LEU A 348 -9.07 -7.56 16.28
N LEU A 349 -9.81 -6.89 15.40
CA LEU A 349 -11.16 -6.43 15.67
C LEU A 349 -12.11 -7.09 14.69
N GLU A 350 -13.19 -7.68 15.18
CA GLU A 350 -14.33 -8.11 14.37
C GLU A 350 -15.25 -6.91 14.15
N ALA A 351 -15.61 -6.62 12.91
CA ALA A 351 -16.67 -5.68 12.62
C ALA A 351 -18.02 -6.39 12.81
N LEU A 352 -18.81 -6.01 13.81
CA LEU A 352 -20.17 -6.53 13.93
C LEU A 352 -21.10 -5.64 13.10
N THR A 353 -21.94 -6.28 12.28
CA THR A 353 -23.05 -5.62 11.60
C THR A 353 -24.15 -5.31 12.60
N ALA A 354 -24.75 -4.12 12.50
CA ALA A 354 -25.94 -3.80 13.29
C ALA A 354 -27.07 -4.80 12.96
N GLU A 355 -27.54 -5.57 13.94
CA GLU A 355 -28.76 -6.35 13.79
C GLU A 355 -29.97 -5.42 13.68
N GLY A 356 -30.90 -5.73 12.76
CA GLY A 356 -32.24 -5.14 12.77
C GLY A 356 -32.46 -4.00 11.78
N GLY A 357 -32.69 -4.35 10.52
CA GLY A 357 -33.28 -3.47 9.51
C GLY A 357 -34.18 -4.29 8.60
N GLY A 358 -35.24 -4.86 9.18
CA GLY A 358 -36.24 -5.60 8.42
C GLY A 358 -36.81 -4.76 7.28
N ARG A 359 -36.98 -5.41 6.13
CA ARG A 359 -38.07 -5.14 5.22
C ARG A 359 -38.83 -6.44 5.02
#